data_AF-A0A2D6TQ46-F1
#
_entry.id   AF-A0A2D6TQ46-F1
#
_cell.length_a   1.000
_cell.length_b   1.000
_cell.length_c   1.000
_cell.angle_alpha   90.00
_cell.angle_beta   90.00
_cell.angle_gamma   90.00
#
_symmetry.space_group_name_H-M   'P 1'
#
loop_
_entity.id
_entity.type
_entity.pdbx_description
1 polymer ?
#
loop_
_entity_poly.entity_id
_entity_poly.type
_entity_poly.pdbx_seq_one_letter_code
_entity_poly.pdbx_strand_id
1 'polypeptide(L)'
;MYISMSGLKFSSLILQLYCVLSIFYVYKSGYPQPADILIAAAIGVALMFFVMKKSWVVTLPIALGLLFAFCTFIINVTNYVLWPDRQFILSSLYYIFNMGIFAFSYSLFKKTKGELAPALVTALIIAICLECIFVFMLNASENGRAIGTFNNPNQLSYWALLVFCLLVALRYPLTFKWYDYGLIGILFLIEMESLSKAALISFMVVFISVAFTRLVNNFGRAILIMIFLALVSFAVFSFESITGTVANLDNIQKTVTRLAEIGQDSDDNLEARGYNRIPENPQFLILGAGEGGYDRFTVGAFELHSGIATLFFSYGISGMVIFGFFLLSILWRLPPIFWILVFSIMLYGLTHQNIRFSFFWLFLGIITAVGELRATKKVQKLPNSTV
;
A
#
# COMPACT_ATOMS: atom_id res chain seq x y z
N MET A 1 -6.51 18.08 -21.61
CA MET A 1 -7.75 18.05 -20.81
C MET A 1 -8.00 19.44 -20.27
N TYR A 2 -9.02 20.16 -20.75
CA TYR A 2 -9.48 21.37 -20.07
C TYR A 2 -10.54 20.95 -19.04
N ILE A 3 -10.10 20.48 -17.87
CA ILE A 3 -10.96 20.62 -16.69
C ILE A 3 -10.94 22.12 -16.39
N SER A 4 -12.11 22.74 -16.20
CA SER A 4 -12.15 24.11 -15.69
C SER A 4 -11.32 24.18 -14.40
N MET A 5 -10.72 25.32 -14.09
CA MET A 5 -9.98 25.45 -12.82
C MET A 5 -10.83 25.07 -11.60
N SER A 6 -12.15 25.23 -11.67
CA SER A 6 -13.11 24.75 -10.66
C SER A 6 -13.19 23.22 -10.56
N GLY A 7 -13.26 22.48 -11.66
CA GLY A 7 -13.33 21.01 -11.63
C GLY A 7 -12.04 20.34 -11.15
N LEU A 8 -10.88 20.96 -11.39
CA LEU A 8 -9.58 20.46 -10.94
C LEU A 8 -9.46 20.60 -9.43
N LYS A 9 -9.90 21.75 -8.90
CA LYS A 9 -9.98 22.00 -7.44
C LYS A 9 -10.95 21.02 -6.78
N PHE A 10 -12.12 20.79 -7.37
CA PHE A 10 -13.10 19.83 -6.83
C PHE A 10 -12.55 18.39 -6.79
N SER A 11 -11.94 17.92 -7.89
CA SER A 11 -11.31 16.59 -7.94
C SER A 11 -10.16 16.47 -6.93
N SER A 12 -9.40 17.55 -6.74
CA SER A 12 -8.33 17.64 -5.75
C SER A 12 -8.86 17.56 -4.32
N LEU A 13 -10.00 18.18 -4.03
CA LEU A 13 -10.66 18.09 -2.74
C LEU A 13 -11.15 16.66 -2.47
N ILE A 14 -11.75 16.00 -3.46
CA ILE A 14 -12.18 14.61 -3.29
C ILE A 14 -11.00 13.70 -2.99
N LEU A 15 -9.87 13.85 -3.67
CA LEU A 15 -8.69 13.02 -3.38
C LEU A 15 -8.13 13.27 -1.98
N GLN A 16 -8.16 14.52 -1.49
CA GLN A 16 -7.78 14.85 -0.12
C GLN A 16 -8.74 14.20 0.90
N LEU A 17 -10.04 14.34 0.68
CA LEU A 17 -11.06 13.71 1.53
C LEU A 17 -10.92 12.19 1.52
N TYR A 18 -10.62 11.58 0.37
CA TYR A 18 -10.33 10.16 0.27
C TYR A 18 -9.15 9.77 1.17
N CYS A 19 -8.02 10.50 1.15
CA CYS A 19 -6.88 10.22 2.01
C CYS A 19 -7.18 10.34 3.51
N VAL A 20 -8.09 11.23 3.91
CA VAL A 20 -8.51 11.38 5.31
C VAL A 20 -9.49 10.29 5.72
N LEU A 21 -10.47 10.01 4.85
CA LEU A 21 -11.58 9.13 5.18
C LEU A 21 -11.26 7.65 4.98
N SER A 22 -10.21 7.32 4.23
CA SER A 22 -9.81 5.93 3.95
C SER A 22 -9.42 5.12 5.18
N ILE A 23 -9.17 5.78 6.32
CA ILE A 23 -8.87 5.09 7.58
C ILE A 23 -10.13 4.45 8.17
N PHE A 24 -11.31 5.06 7.99
CA PHE A 24 -12.54 4.61 8.64
C PHE A 24 -13.14 3.38 7.98
N TYR A 25 -12.87 2.20 8.55
CA TYR A 25 -13.53 0.96 8.15
C TYR A 25 -14.82 0.80 8.94
N VAL A 26 -15.94 0.98 8.24
CA VAL A 26 -17.29 0.86 8.80
C VAL A 26 -17.90 -0.51 8.48
N TYR A 27 -17.56 -1.07 7.31
CA TYR A 27 -18.00 -2.38 6.88
C TYR A 27 -16.89 -3.41 7.02
N LYS A 28 -17.25 -4.70 7.02
CA LYS A 28 -16.30 -5.81 7.05
C LYS A 28 -15.25 -5.69 5.93
N SER A 29 -14.08 -6.25 6.19
CA SER A 29 -13.01 -6.35 5.19
C SER A 29 -13.51 -7.08 3.95
N GLY A 30 -13.15 -6.60 2.77
CA GLY A 30 -13.71 -7.14 1.52
C GLY A 30 -15.06 -6.53 1.12
N TYR A 31 -15.48 -5.41 1.72
CA TYR A 31 -16.57 -4.57 1.21
C TYR A 31 -16.10 -3.13 0.96
N PRO A 32 -16.74 -2.41 0.02
CA PRO A 32 -16.45 -0.99 -0.23
C PRO A 32 -16.70 -0.15 1.03
N GLN A 33 -15.69 0.61 1.47
CA GLN A 33 -15.81 1.52 2.60
C GLN A 33 -16.40 2.87 2.15
N PRO A 34 -16.88 3.73 3.07
CA PRO A 34 -17.44 5.04 2.71
C PRO A 34 -16.50 5.90 1.83
N ALA A 35 -15.20 5.85 2.11
CA ALA A 35 -14.19 6.53 1.29
C ALA A 35 -14.09 5.96 -0.15
N ASP A 36 -14.23 4.64 -0.30
CA ASP A 36 -14.19 3.97 -1.60
C ASP A 36 -15.37 4.39 -2.47
N ILE A 37 -16.56 4.55 -1.89
CA ILE A 37 -17.76 5.03 -2.59
C ILE A 37 -17.54 6.46 -3.10
N LEU A 38 -16.98 7.34 -2.26
CA LEU A 38 -16.68 8.72 -2.62
C LEU A 38 -15.72 8.81 -3.81
N ILE A 39 -14.61 8.06 -3.77
CA ILE A 39 -13.62 8.09 -4.86
C ILE A 39 -14.15 7.37 -6.12
N ALA A 40 -14.95 6.30 -5.98
CA ALA A 40 -15.60 5.63 -7.10
C ALA A 40 -16.51 6.59 -7.88
N ALA A 41 -17.32 7.40 -7.17
CA ALA A 41 -18.16 8.42 -7.80
C ALA A 41 -17.33 9.44 -8.59
N ALA A 42 -16.20 9.90 -8.04
CA ALA A 42 -15.30 10.83 -8.71
C ALA A 42 -14.64 10.21 -9.96
N ILE A 43 -14.24 8.94 -9.88
CA ILE A 43 -13.70 8.17 -11.01
C ILE A 43 -14.78 8.07 -12.10
N GLY A 44 -16.02 7.71 -11.75
CA GLY A 44 -17.14 7.61 -12.68
C GLY A 44 -17.42 8.92 -13.41
N VAL A 45 -17.47 10.04 -12.67
CA VAL A 45 -17.62 11.38 -13.25
C VAL A 45 -16.46 11.72 -14.19
N ALA A 46 -15.23 11.45 -13.77
CA ALA A 46 -14.06 11.68 -14.61
C ALA A 46 -14.15 10.87 -15.92
N LEU A 47 -14.49 9.57 -15.84
CA LEU A 47 -14.69 8.68 -16.99
C LEU A 47 -15.77 9.21 -17.95
N MET A 48 -16.92 9.67 -17.45
CA MET A 48 -17.97 10.27 -18.29
C MET A 48 -17.45 11.48 -19.07
N PHE A 49 -16.78 12.42 -18.39
CA PHE A 49 -16.18 13.58 -19.06
C PHE A 49 -15.11 13.17 -20.08
N PHE A 50 -14.34 12.11 -19.79
CA PHE A 50 -13.32 11.60 -20.70
C PHE A 50 -13.91 11.01 -21.99
N VAL A 51 -14.98 10.22 -21.89
CA VAL A 51 -15.69 9.64 -23.05
C VAL A 51 -16.26 10.76 -23.93
N MET A 52 -16.89 11.77 -23.32
CA MET A 52 -17.50 12.88 -24.06
C MET A 52 -16.49 13.76 -24.81
N LYS A 53 -15.27 13.92 -24.30
CA LYS A 53 -14.26 14.84 -24.86
C LYS A 53 -13.18 14.18 -25.73
N LYS A 54 -13.20 12.85 -25.90
CA LYS A 54 -12.25 12.06 -26.73
C LYS A 54 -10.76 12.41 -26.52
N SER A 55 -10.35 12.77 -25.30
CA SER A 55 -9.01 13.33 -25.05
C SER A 55 -8.05 12.36 -24.33
N TRP A 56 -8.07 11.08 -24.69
CA TRP A 56 -7.28 10.04 -24.00
C TRP A 56 -5.81 10.07 -24.42
N VAL A 57 -4.93 10.09 -23.42
CA VAL A 57 -3.51 9.71 -23.59
C VAL A 57 -3.28 8.52 -22.66
N VAL A 58 -3.32 7.33 -23.23
CA VAL A 58 -2.98 6.09 -22.52
C VAL A 58 -1.46 6.02 -22.45
N THR A 59 -0.90 6.22 -21.26
CA THR A 59 0.53 5.98 -21.03
C THR A 59 0.79 4.49 -20.82
N LEU A 60 2.04 4.06 -21.01
CA LEU A 60 2.42 2.65 -20.83
C LEU A 60 2.00 2.07 -19.46
N PRO A 61 2.18 2.77 -18.31
CA PRO A 61 1.67 2.27 -17.03
C PRO A 61 0.15 2.10 -17.00
N ILE A 62 -0.61 3.01 -17.61
CA ILE A 62 -2.07 2.87 -17.70
C ILE A 62 -2.43 1.66 -18.58
N ALA A 63 -1.77 1.49 -19.73
CA ALA A 63 -2.02 0.37 -20.63
C ALA A 63 -1.76 -0.98 -19.95
N LEU A 64 -0.62 -1.13 -19.27
CA LEU A 64 -0.26 -2.37 -18.58
C LEU A 64 -1.14 -2.64 -17.37
N GLY A 65 -1.52 -1.61 -16.61
CA GLY A 65 -2.46 -1.76 -15.50
C GLY A 65 -3.88 -2.14 -15.95
N LEU A 66 -4.36 -1.57 -17.07
CA LEU A 66 -5.62 -1.97 -17.70
C LEU A 66 -5.55 -3.39 -18.26
N LEU A 67 -4.43 -3.77 -18.89
CA LEU A 67 -4.20 -5.13 -19.36
C LEU A 67 -4.21 -6.13 -18.21
N PHE A 68 -3.60 -5.78 -17.07
CA PHE A 68 -3.66 -6.59 -15.86
C PHE A 68 -5.09 -6.74 -15.34
N ALA A 69 -5.84 -5.65 -15.17
CA ALA A 69 -7.23 -5.69 -14.72
C ALA A 69 -8.14 -6.48 -15.69
N PHE A 70 -7.86 -6.40 -16.99
CA PHE A 70 -8.55 -7.22 -17.99
C PHE A 70 -8.18 -8.70 -17.88
N CYS A 71 -6.91 -9.02 -17.65
CA CYS A 71 -6.45 -10.39 -17.42
C CYS A 71 -7.14 -11.01 -16.20
N THR A 72 -7.21 -10.29 -15.06
CA THR A 72 -7.90 -10.79 -13.87
C THR A 72 -9.39 -11.02 -14.13
N PHE A 73 -10.04 -10.11 -14.86
CA PHE A 73 -11.44 -10.24 -15.26
C PHE A 73 -11.68 -11.48 -16.12
N ILE A 74 -10.88 -11.70 -17.17
CA ILE A 74 -11.04 -12.87 -18.06
C ILE A 74 -10.84 -14.19 -17.32
N ILE A 75 -9.79 -14.28 -16.49
CA ILE A 75 -9.53 -15.51 -15.72
C ILE A 75 -10.67 -15.79 -14.75
N ASN A 76 -11.15 -14.77 -14.03
CA ASN A 76 -12.23 -14.93 -13.06
C ASN A 76 -13.58 -15.22 -13.71
N VAL A 77 -13.92 -14.58 -14.85
CA VAL A 77 -15.16 -14.89 -15.58
C VAL A 77 -15.12 -16.31 -16.13
N THR A 78 -13.97 -16.75 -16.67
CA THR A 78 -13.80 -18.13 -17.14
C THR A 78 -14.03 -19.12 -16.00
N ASN A 79 -13.43 -18.88 -14.83
CA ASN A 79 -13.63 -19.74 -13.66
C ASN A 79 -15.04 -19.63 -13.08
N TYR A 80 -15.71 -18.48 -13.16
CA TYR A 80 -17.11 -18.31 -12.75
C TYR A 80 -18.08 -19.16 -13.58
N VAL A 81 -17.84 -19.28 -14.89
CA VAL A 81 -18.64 -20.14 -15.78
C VAL A 81 -18.50 -21.62 -15.40
N LEU A 82 -17.31 -22.04 -14.96
CA LEU A 82 -17.03 -23.41 -14.53
C LEU A 82 -17.52 -23.70 -13.11
N TRP A 83 -17.35 -22.73 -12.20
CA TRP A 83 -17.71 -22.80 -10.78
C TRP A 83 -18.42 -21.51 -10.37
N PRO A 84 -19.76 -21.46 -10.40
CA PRO A 84 -20.52 -20.25 -10.11
C PRO A 84 -20.37 -19.73 -8.67
N ASP A 85 -19.33 -18.94 -8.41
CA ASP A 85 -19.10 -18.23 -7.16
C ASP A 85 -18.95 -16.71 -7.40
N ARG A 86 -19.73 -15.93 -6.65
CA ARG A 86 -19.76 -14.46 -6.67
C ARG A 86 -18.37 -13.85 -6.42
N GLN A 87 -17.54 -14.52 -5.64
CA GLN A 87 -16.22 -14.03 -5.26
C GLN A 87 -15.33 -13.78 -6.49
N PHE A 88 -15.42 -14.59 -7.53
CA PHE A 88 -14.68 -14.36 -8.78
C PHE A 88 -14.96 -13.00 -9.40
N ILE A 89 -16.24 -12.61 -9.44
CA ILE A 89 -16.65 -11.33 -10.00
C ILE A 89 -16.21 -10.19 -9.09
N LEU A 90 -16.42 -10.33 -7.77
CA LEU A 90 -15.99 -9.32 -6.79
C LEU A 90 -14.48 -9.06 -6.85
N SER A 91 -13.68 -10.11 -6.92
CA SER A 91 -12.23 -10.04 -7.06
C SER A 91 -11.79 -9.28 -8.32
N SER A 92 -12.48 -9.48 -9.44
CA SER A 92 -12.21 -8.70 -10.67
C SER A 92 -12.54 -7.22 -10.50
N LEU A 93 -13.68 -6.93 -9.87
CA LEU A 93 -14.12 -5.56 -9.60
C LEU A 93 -13.12 -4.82 -8.69
N TYR A 94 -12.49 -5.52 -7.73
CA TYR A 94 -11.41 -4.94 -6.93
C TYR A 94 -10.26 -4.39 -7.79
N TYR A 95 -9.73 -5.20 -8.70
CA TYR A 95 -8.62 -4.78 -9.56
C TYR A 95 -9.01 -3.67 -10.53
N ILE A 96 -10.23 -3.71 -11.08
CA ILE A 96 -10.75 -2.65 -11.96
C ILE A 96 -10.90 -1.32 -11.19
N PHE A 97 -11.52 -1.37 -10.02
CA PHE A 97 -11.71 -0.19 -9.16
C PHE A 97 -10.37 0.43 -8.76
N ASN A 98 -9.45 -0.42 -8.28
CA ASN A 98 -8.12 -0.03 -7.87
C ASN A 98 -7.29 0.56 -9.02
N MET A 99 -7.40 0.00 -10.21
CA MET A 99 -6.79 0.57 -11.41
C MET A 99 -7.39 1.96 -11.74
N GLY A 100 -8.69 2.15 -11.46
CA GLY A 100 -9.35 3.46 -11.51
C GLY A 100 -8.72 4.48 -10.56
N ILE A 101 -8.44 4.09 -9.31
CA ILE A 101 -7.75 4.94 -8.32
C ILE A 101 -6.35 5.33 -8.81
N PHE A 102 -5.59 4.36 -9.31
CA PHE A 102 -4.27 4.62 -9.90
C PHE A 102 -4.36 5.64 -11.03
N ALA A 103 -5.23 5.40 -12.02
CA ALA A 103 -5.35 6.26 -13.19
C ALA A 103 -5.85 7.67 -12.82
N PHE A 104 -6.80 7.77 -11.89
CA PHE A 104 -7.36 9.02 -11.41
C PHE A 104 -6.31 9.85 -10.67
N SER A 105 -5.64 9.27 -9.67
CA SER A 105 -4.62 9.96 -8.87
C SER A 105 -3.42 10.39 -9.71
N TYR A 106 -2.89 9.51 -10.55
CA TYR A 106 -1.82 9.83 -11.51
C TYR A 106 -2.21 10.99 -12.43
N SER A 107 -3.38 10.90 -13.05
CA SER A 107 -3.87 11.91 -14.00
C SER A 107 -4.09 13.26 -13.34
N LEU A 108 -4.65 13.28 -12.13
CA LEU A 108 -4.94 14.50 -11.40
C LEU A 108 -3.66 15.18 -10.93
N PHE A 109 -2.72 14.42 -10.35
CA PHE A 109 -1.44 14.95 -9.88
C PHE A 109 -0.58 15.50 -11.02
N LYS A 110 -0.60 14.83 -12.18
CA LYS A 110 0.10 15.31 -13.39
C LYS A 110 -0.52 16.61 -13.91
N LYS A 111 -1.85 16.74 -13.92
CA LYS A 111 -2.56 17.94 -14.40
C LYS A 111 -2.37 19.15 -13.48
N THR A 112 -2.33 18.93 -12.16
CA THR A 112 -1.99 19.98 -11.18
C THR A 112 -0.49 20.30 -11.16
N LYS A 113 0.33 19.64 -12.00
CA LYS A 113 1.79 19.84 -12.08
C LYS A 113 2.50 19.71 -10.72
N GLY A 114 1.94 18.92 -9.81
CA GLY A 114 2.45 18.71 -8.46
C GLY A 114 2.00 19.75 -7.42
N GLU A 115 1.20 20.76 -7.78
CA GLU A 115 0.62 21.72 -6.81
C GLU A 115 -0.31 21.04 -5.79
N LEU A 116 -0.77 19.82 -6.08
CA LEU A 116 -1.57 19.00 -5.17
C LEU A 116 -0.77 18.40 -4.01
N ALA A 117 0.56 18.36 -4.10
CA ALA A 117 1.40 17.67 -3.11
C ALA A 117 1.26 18.22 -1.68
N PRO A 118 1.30 19.55 -1.42
CA PRO A 118 1.13 20.08 -0.07
C PRO A 118 -0.23 19.72 0.53
N ALA A 119 -1.29 19.75 -0.28
CA ALA A 119 -2.65 19.44 0.17
C ALA A 119 -2.81 17.96 0.52
N LEU A 120 -2.20 17.05 -0.25
CA LEU A 120 -2.14 15.62 0.11
C LEU A 120 -1.33 15.39 1.39
N VAL A 121 -0.21 16.09 1.58
CA VAL A 121 0.54 16.02 2.84
C VAL A 121 -0.33 16.48 4.02
N THR A 122 -1.09 17.57 3.88
CA THR A 122 -2.03 18.01 4.91
C THR A 122 -3.09 16.95 5.20
N ALA A 123 -3.66 16.32 4.17
CA ALA A 123 -4.63 15.23 4.34
C ALA A 123 -4.02 14.04 5.10
N LEU A 124 -2.78 13.65 4.77
CA LEU A 124 -2.08 12.57 5.48
C LEU A 124 -1.78 12.95 6.93
N ILE A 125 -1.41 14.20 7.23
CA ILE A 125 -1.22 14.68 8.62
C ILE A 125 -2.51 14.51 9.41
N ILE A 126 -3.64 14.95 8.85
CA ILE A 126 -4.96 14.82 9.49
C ILE A 126 -5.26 13.34 9.75
N ALA A 127 -5.06 12.47 8.76
CA ALA A 127 -5.29 11.03 8.88
C ALA A 127 -4.39 10.40 9.98
N ILE A 128 -3.11 10.75 10.04
CA ILE A 128 -2.17 10.31 11.08
C ILE A 128 -2.63 10.75 12.47
N CYS A 129 -3.02 12.02 12.62
CA CYS A 129 -3.48 12.54 13.90
C CYS A 129 -4.77 11.86 14.36
N LEU A 130 -5.73 11.63 13.46
CA LEU A 130 -6.96 10.90 13.77
C LEU A 130 -6.64 9.48 14.20
N GLU A 131 -5.84 8.75 13.42
CA GLU A 131 -5.51 7.36 13.75
C GLU A 131 -4.74 7.23 15.07
N CYS A 132 -3.84 8.18 15.35
CA CYS A 132 -3.15 8.26 16.64
C CYS A 132 -4.14 8.40 17.81
N ILE A 133 -5.22 9.17 17.65
CA ILE A 133 -6.26 9.30 18.69
C ILE A 133 -6.98 7.96 18.86
N PHE A 134 -7.37 7.29 17.78
CA PHE A 134 -8.08 6.01 17.86
C PHE A 134 -7.22 4.90 18.50
N VAL A 135 -5.94 4.84 18.15
CA VAL A 135 -5.02 3.84 18.69
C VAL A 135 -4.73 4.10 20.17
N PHE A 136 -4.29 5.30 20.55
CA PHE A 136 -3.75 5.55 21.89
C PHE A 136 -4.75 6.11 22.90
N MET A 137 -5.78 6.84 22.46
CA MET A 137 -6.75 7.47 23.37
C MET A 137 -8.01 6.63 23.50
N LEU A 138 -8.44 5.99 22.42
CA LEU A 138 -9.63 5.13 22.40
C LEU A 138 -9.30 3.65 22.60
N ASN A 139 -8.01 3.28 22.60
CA ASN A 139 -7.51 1.91 22.83
C ASN A 139 -8.22 0.85 21.96
N ALA A 140 -8.53 1.21 20.70
CA ALA A 140 -9.19 0.31 19.76
C ALA A 140 -8.25 -0.86 19.42
N SER A 141 -8.52 -2.03 20.02
CA SER A 141 -7.67 -3.21 19.93
C SER A 141 -8.46 -4.51 19.77
N GLU A 142 -7.84 -5.48 19.12
CA GLU A 142 -8.33 -6.84 18.93
C GLU A 142 -7.23 -7.80 19.40
N ASN A 143 -7.56 -8.70 20.33
CA ASN A 143 -6.60 -9.66 20.92
C ASN A 143 -5.31 -9.00 21.46
N GLY A 144 -5.44 -7.79 22.02
CA GLY A 144 -4.32 -7.02 22.56
C GLY A 144 -3.43 -6.37 21.50
N ARG A 145 -3.86 -6.32 20.24
CA ARG A 145 -3.19 -5.63 19.13
C ARG A 145 -4.02 -4.43 18.71
N ALA A 146 -3.41 -3.27 18.52
CA ALA A 146 -4.14 -2.11 18.04
C ALA A 146 -4.69 -2.35 16.62
N ILE A 147 -5.96 -2.00 16.43
CA ILE A 147 -6.63 -2.00 15.12
C ILE A 147 -7.02 -0.59 14.68
N GLY A 148 -7.09 0.34 15.64
CA GLY A 148 -7.45 1.72 15.38
C GLY A 148 -8.85 1.82 14.74
N THR A 149 -8.94 2.41 13.55
CA THR A 149 -10.19 2.50 12.77
C THR A 149 -10.36 1.39 11.73
N PHE A 150 -9.41 0.47 11.63
CA PHE A 150 -9.44 -0.67 10.71
C PHE A 150 -10.09 -1.91 11.33
N ASN A 151 -10.45 -2.88 10.49
CA ASN A 151 -11.06 -4.14 10.95
C ASN A 151 -10.05 -5.14 11.50
N ASN A 152 -8.76 -4.96 11.22
CA ASN A 152 -7.72 -5.85 11.71
C ASN A 152 -6.39 -5.11 11.87
N PRO A 153 -5.48 -5.60 12.72
CA PRO A 153 -4.21 -4.93 13.01
C PRO A 153 -3.30 -4.85 11.80
N ASN A 154 -3.35 -5.85 10.90
CA ASN A 154 -2.51 -5.89 9.71
C ASN A 154 -2.85 -4.78 8.70
N GLN A 155 -4.12 -4.38 8.60
CA GLN A 155 -4.58 -3.26 7.77
C GLN A 155 -4.06 -1.93 8.31
N LEU A 156 -4.10 -1.74 9.64
CA LEU A 156 -3.53 -0.57 10.30
C LEU A 156 -2.02 -0.44 10.00
N SER A 157 -1.25 -1.52 10.19
CA SER A 157 0.19 -1.50 9.92
C SER A 157 0.49 -1.22 8.43
N TYR A 158 -0.27 -1.86 7.53
CA TYR A 158 -0.05 -1.67 6.11
C TYR A 158 -0.39 -0.25 5.65
N TRP A 159 -1.45 0.33 6.20
CA TRP A 159 -1.75 1.74 6.01
C TRP A 159 -0.61 2.63 6.51
N ALA A 160 -0.09 2.39 7.71
CA ALA A 160 1.02 3.17 8.27
C ALA A 160 2.29 3.11 7.38
N LEU A 161 2.64 1.92 6.88
CA LEU A 161 3.71 1.71 5.91
C LEU A 161 3.48 2.50 4.60
N LEU A 162 2.27 2.42 4.04
CA LEU A 162 1.92 3.13 2.81
C LEU A 162 1.94 4.65 2.98
N VAL A 163 1.46 5.16 4.12
CA VAL A 163 1.51 6.58 4.45
C VAL A 163 2.96 7.05 4.59
N PHE A 164 3.83 6.28 5.23
CA PHE A 164 5.26 6.61 5.29
C PHE A 164 5.86 6.69 3.87
N CYS A 165 5.59 5.70 3.02
CA CYS A 165 6.06 5.70 1.63
C CYS A 165 5.50 6.89 0.82
N LEU A 166 4.23 7.25 1.03
CA LEU A 166 3.60 8.42 0.41
C LEU A 166 4.22 9.74 0.87
N LEU A 167 4.52 9.89 2.17
CA LEU A 167 5.23 11.07 2.68
C LEU A 167 6.60 11.21 2.03
N VAL A 168 7.37 10.12 1.91
CA VAL A 168 8.65 10.09 1.20
C VAL A 168 8.46 10.54 -0.26
N ALA A 169 7.49 9.96 -0.97
CA ALA A 169 7.21 10.27 -2.37
C ALA A 169 6.81 11.73 -2.61
N LEU A 170 5.95 12.29 -1.76
CA LEU A 170 5.43 13.66 -1.85
C LEU A 170 6.49 14.69 -1.46
N ARG A 171 7.43 14.34 -0.57
CA ARG A 171 8.53 15.22 -0.15
C ARG A 171 9.70 15.22 -1.12
N TYR A 172 10.00 14.09 -1.74
CA TYR A 172 11.14 13.98 -2.64
C TYR A 172 11.12 15.09 -3.71
N PRO A 173 12.26 15.66 -4.16
CA PRO A 173 13.61 15.50 -3.61
C PRO A 173 13.92 16.52 -2.51
N LEU A 174 12.89 17.21 -1.99
CA LEU A 174 13.05 18.20 -0.95
C LEU A 174 13.36 17.50 0.37
N THR A 175 14.12 18.19 1.22
CA THR A 175 14.38 17.71 2.57
C THR A 175 13.09 17.66 3.38
N PHE A 176 13.02 16.70 4.28
CA PHE A 176 12.00 16.65 5.32
C PHE A 176 12.01 17.91 6.16
N LYS A 177 10.82 18.35 6.50
CA LYS A 177 10.58 19.40 7.48
C LYS A 177 10.65 18.80 8.88
N TRP A 178 10.86 19.63 9.89
CA TRP A 178 11.00 19.17 11.28
C TRP A 178 9.82 18.31 11.75
N TYR A 179 8.59 18.64 11.33
CA TYR A 179 7.40 17.90 11.71
C TYR A 179 7.27 16.54 11.00
N ASP A 180 7.94 16.33 9.85
CA ASP A 180 7.90 15.03 9.17
C ASP A 180 8.55 13.93 10.03
N TYR A 181 9.58 14.27 10.82
CA TYR A 181 10.19 13.33 11.77
C TYR A 181 9.20 12.93 12.88
N GLY A 182 8.40 13.88 13.37
CA GLY A 182 7.34 13.60 14.35
C GLY A 182 6.26 12.69 13.78
N LEU A 183 5.82 12.92 12.54
CA LEU A 183 4.85 12.06 11.86
C LEU A 183 5.39 10.64 11.67
N ILE A 184 6.64 10.49 11.25
CA ILE A 184 7.29 9.17 11.12
C ILE A 184 7.39 8.47 12.47
N GLY A 185 7.69 9.21 13.54
CA GLY A 185 7.66 8.69 14.92
C GLY A 185 6.28 8.17 15.32
N ILE A 186 5.20 8.92 15.04
CA ILE A 186 3.83 8.48 15.32
C ILE A 186 3.47 7.24 14.51
N LEU A 187 3.78 7.22 13.21
CA LEU A 187 3.55 6.05 12.35
C LEU A 187 4.29 4.82 12.88
N PHE A 188 5.51 5.00 13.36
CA PHE A 188 6.28 3.93 13.97
C PHE A 188 5.65 3.43 15.28
N LEU A 189 5.12 4.31 16.13
CA LEU A 189 4.40 3.89 17.33
C LEU A 189 3.13 3.11 17.00
N ILE A 190 2.34 3.58 16.02
CA ILE A 190 1.17 2.84 15.50
C ILE A 190 1.57 1.45 15.00
N GLU A 191 2.67 1.36 14.27
CA GLU A 191 3.22 0.12 13.76
C GLU A 191 3.56 -0.87 14.90
N MET A 192 4.20 -0.38 15.96
CA MET A 192 4.52 -1.17 17.15
C MET A 192 3.26 -1.69 17.85
N GLU A 193 2.25 -0.84 18.06
CA GLU A 193 1.00 -1.24 18.71
C GLU A 193 0.18 -2.28 17.90
N SER A 194 0.32 -2.27 16.57
CA SER A 194 -0.35 -3.25 15.70
C SER A 194 0.25 -4.67 15.80
N LEU A 195 1.49 -4.79 16.29
CA LEU A 195 2.26 -6.03 16.44
C LEU A 195 2.33 -6.90 15.17
N SER A 196 2.28 -6.27 13.98
CA SER A 196 2.42 -6.97 12.71
C SER A 196 3.90 -7.16 12.34
N LYS A 197 4.39 -8.40 12.50
CA LYS A 197 5.80 -8.78 12.25
C LYS A 197 6.29 -8.39 10.84
N ALA A 198 5.51 -8.74 9.81
CA ALA A 198 5.86 -8.47 8.42
C ALA A 198 5.90 -6.98 8.09
N ALA A 199 5.01 -6.20 8.72
CA ALA A 199 4.90 -4.78 8.51
C ALA A 199 6.06 -4.05 9.22
N LEU A 200 6.42 -4.44 10.45
CA LEU A 200 7.60 -3.93 11.16
C LEU A 200 8.89 -4.09 10.35
N ILE A 201 9.13 -5.29 9.78
CA ILE A 201 10.29 -5.52 8.91
C ILE A 201 10.26 -4.59 7.69
N SER A 202 9.11 -4.49 7.03
CA SER A 202 8.93 -3.65 5.84
C SER A 202 9.12 -2.16 6.15
N PHE A 203 8.62 -1.70 7.29
CA PHE A 203 8.76 -0.35 7.82
C PHE A 203 10.23 -0.04 8.11
N MET A 204 10.96 -0.97 8.74
CA MET A 204 12.40 -0.83 9.02
C MET A 204 13.22 -0.69 7.74
N VAL A 205 12.91 -1.44 6.69
CA VAL A 205 13.58 -1.29 5.39
C VAL A 205 13.41 0.13 4.84
N VAL A 206 12.20 0.69 4.90
CA VAL A 206 11.96 2.08 4.47
C VAL A 206 12.70 3.06 5.36
N PHE A 207 12.58 2.91 6.68
CA PHE A 207 13.19 3.79 7.68
C PHE A 207 14.70 3.91 7.51
N ILE A 208 15.40 2.78 7.42
CA ILE A 208 16.85 2.71 7.22
C ILE A 208 17.21 3.33 5.87
N SER A 209 16.51 2.96 4.81
CA SER A 209 16.83 3.42 3.46
C SER A 209 16.66 4.94 3.30
N VAL A 210 15.62 5.51 3.91
CA VAL A 210 15.37 6.96 3.89
C VAL A 210 16.48 7.73 4.59
N ALA A 211 17.08 7.19 5.66
CA ALA A 211 18.18 7.83 6.39
C ALA A 211 19.43 8.08 5.50
N PHE A 212 19.63 7.25 4.48
CA PHE A 212 20.73 7.38 3.51
C PHE A 212 20.41 8.28 2.31
N THR A 213 19.20 8.85 2.25
CA THR A 213 18.83 9.78 1.18
C THR A 213 19.13 11.24 1.54
N ARG A 214 19.09 12.12 0.53
CA ARG A 214 19.14 13.58 0.72
C ARG A 214 17.86 14.17 1.34
N LEU A 215 16.82 13.35 1.53
CA LEU A 215 15.60 13.79 2.20
C LEU A 215 15.86 14.13 3.67
N VAL A 216 16.80 13.40 4.29
CA VAL A 216 17.12 13.54 5.70
C VAL A 216 18.38 14.39 5.84
N ASN A 217 18.30 15.48 6.62
CA ASN A 217 19.46 16.31 6.94
C ASN A 217 20.35 15.62 7.99
N ASN A 218 21.57 16.12 8.23
CA ASN A 218 22.51 15.48 9.16
C ASN A 218 21.93 15.30 10.58
N PHE A 219 21.15 16.27 11.05
CA PHE A 219 20.47 16.20 12.35
C PHE A 219 19.42 15.08 12.38
N GLY A 220 18.54 15.02 11.37
CA GLY A 220 17.55 13.95 11.23
C GLY A 220 18.21 12.58 11.09
N ARG A 221 19.36 12.49 10.40
CA ARG A 221 20.10 11.23 10.27
C ARG A 221 20.62 10.76 11.63
N ALA A 222 21.15 11.67 12.45
CA ALA A 222 21.54 11.35 13.81
C ALA A 222 20.34 10.86 14.64
N ILE A 223 19.17 11.51 14.53
CA ILE A 223 17.94 11.06 15.20
C ILE A 223 17.54 9.66 14.74
N LEU A 224 17.50 9.38 13.43
CA LEU A 224 17.11 8.07 12.92
C LEU A 224 18.09 6.98 13.37
N ILE A 225 19.39 7.27 13.39
CA ILE A 225 20.42 6.35 13.91
C ILE A 225 20.21 6.12 15.41
N MET A 226 19.95 7.16 16.20
CA MET A 226 19.68 6.99 17.64
C MET A 226 18.42 6.17 17.90
N ILE A 227 17.34 6.41 17.15
CA ILE A 227 16.11 5.60 17.22
C ILE A 227 16.43 4.14 16.87
N PHE A 228 17.14 3.90 15.77
CA PHE A 228 17.54 2.55 15.37
C PHE A 228 18.40 1.85 16.44
N LEU A 229 19.41 2.54 16.99
CA LEU A 229 20.26 2.00 18.04
C LEU A 229 19.48 1.74 19.32
N ALA A 230 18.57 2.65 19.72
CA ALA A 230 17.68 2.44 20.85
C ALA A 230 16.77 1.22 20.65
N LEU A 231 16.28 0.98 19.44
CA LEU A 231 15.46 -0.19 19.12
C LEU A 231 16.26 -1.49 19.13
N VAL A 232 17.46 -1.51 18.55
CA VAL A 232 18.36 -2.67 18.61
C VAL A 232 18.74 -2.95 20.07
N SER A 233 19.06 -1.90 20.82
CA SER A 233 19.39 -2.02 22.25
C SER A 233 18.18 -2.53 23.03
N PHE A 234 16.99 -2.00 22.79
CA PHE A 234 15.75 -2.51 23.37
C PHE A 234 15.56 -3.98 23.00
N ALA A 235 15.65 -4.36 21.73
CA ALA A 235 15.48 -5.77 21.32
C ALA A 235 16.49 -6.70 22.01
N VAL A 236 17.76 -6.28 22.17
CA VAL A 236 18.84 -7.07 22.78
C VAL A 236 18.72 -7.12 24.31
N PHE A 237 18.57 -5.98 24.99
CA PHE A 237 18.52 -5.90 26.45
C PHE A 237 17.16 -6.29 27.03
N SER A 238 16.07 -6.11 26.29
CA SER A 238 14.76 -6.65 26.67
C SER A 238 14.80 -8.18 26.61
N PHE A 239 15.52 -8.79 25.66
CA PHE A 239 15.63 -10.25 25.61
C PHE A 239 16.28 -10.85 26.88
N GLU A 240 17.29 -10.19 27.46
CA GLU A 240 17.94 -10.63 28.71
C GLU A 240 17.20 -10.24 30.01
N SER A 241 16.55 -9.07 30.04
CA SER A 241 15.87 -8.58 31.26
C SER A 241 14.45 -9.14 31.46
N ILE A 242 13.86 -9.70 30.40
CA ILE A 242 12.48 -10.20 30.39
C ILE A 242 12.35 -11.60 31.00
N THR A 243 13.42 -12.39 31.03
CA THR A 243 13.43 -13.65 31.80
C THR A 243 13.35 -13.42 33.31
N GLY A 244 13.64 -12.21 33.82
CA GLY A 244 13.68 -11.91 35.25
C GLY A 244 12.60 -10.96 35.78
N THR A 245 12.06 -10.06 34.95
CA THR A 245 11.29 -8.88 35.44
C THR A 245 9.89 -8.74 34.85
N VAL A 246 9.37 -9.79 34.20
CA VAL A 246 8.12 -9.74 33.42
C VAL A 246 6.99 -10.50 34.12
N ALA A 247 6.70 -10.05 35.34
CA ALA A 247 5.53 -10.47 36.10
C ALA A 247 4.42 -9.41 36.16
N ASN A 248 4.63 -8.18 35.67
CA ASN A 248 3.70 -7.06 35.98
C ASN A 248 3.46 -6.01 34.88
N LEU A 249 3.85 -6.21 33.62
CA LEU A 249 3.55 -5.26 32.53
C LEU A 249 3.06 -5.98 31.26
N ASP A 250 1.74 -6.14 31.17
CA ASP A 250 1.04 -6.93 30.14
C ASP A 250 1.33 -6.53 28.69
N ASN A 251 1.58 -5.24 28.40
CA ASN A 251 1.72 -4.77 27.01
C ASN A 251 3.14 -4.94 26.44
N ILE A 252 4.17 -4.84 27.28
CA ILE A 252 5.57 -5.04 26.87
C ILE A 252 5.88 -6.53 26.76
N GLN A 253 5.33 -7.34 27.68
CA GLN A 253 5.44 -8.79 27.65
C GLN A 253 4.88 -9.36 26.35
N LYS A 254 3.68 -8.95 25.92
CA LYS A 254 3.07 -9.43 24.67
C LYS A 254 3.88 -9.08 23.43
N THR A 255 4.45 -7.87 23.39
CA THR A 255 5.31 -7.43 22.28
C THR A 255 6.59 -8.27 22.19
N VAL A 256 7.25 -8.52 23.32
CA VAL A 256 8.49 -9.31 23.33
C VAL A 256 8.22 -10.80 23.11
N THR A 257 7.18 -11.37 23.72
CA THR A 257 6.78 -12.76 23.50
C THR A 257 6.53 -13.02 22.01
N ARG A 258 5.82 -12.12 21.31
CA ARG A 258 5.62 -12.27 19.85
C ARG A 258 6.90 -12.09 19.02
N LEU A 259 7.79 -11.18 19.42
CA LEU A 259 9.10 -11.03 18.76
C LEU A 259 9.98 -12.27 18.96
N ALA A 260 9.88 -12.93 20.12
CA ALA A 260 10.56 -14.18 20.41
C ALA A 260 9.92 -15.38 19.67
N GLU A 261 8.62 -15.34 19.41
CA GLU A 261 7.85 -16.37 18.69
C GLU A 261 7.80 -16.15 17.17
N ILE A 262 8.70 -15.36 16.57
CA ILE A 262 8.79 -15.23 15.11
C ILE A 262 9.00 -16.62 14.49
N GLY A 263 8.02 -17.11 13.73
CA GLY A 263 8.06 -18.41 13.05
C GLY A 263 7.47 -19.59 13.83
N GLN A 264 6.88 -19.39 15.01
CA GLN A 264 6.24 -20.46 15.82
C GLN A 264 4.74 -20.28 16.04
N ASP A 265 4.16 -19.17 15.57
CA ASP A 265 2.75 -18.81 15.78
C ASP A 265 1.84 -19.38 14.67
N SER A 266 0.55 -19.67 14.96
CA SER A 266 -0.38 -20.25 13.98
C SER A 266 -0.63 -19.33 12.76
N ASP A 267 -0.60 -18.01 12.98
CA ASP A 267 -0.64 -16.97 11.94
C ASP A 267 0.66 -16.90 11.09
N ASP A 268 1.77 -17.50 11.53
CA ASP A 268 3.04 -17.52 10.80
C ASP A 268 3.19 -18.76 9.91
N ASN A 269 2.29 -19.75 10.02
CA ASN A 269 2.36 -20.97 9.23
C ASN A 269 1.93 -20.71 7.77
N LEU A 270 2.76 -21.18 6.82
CA LEU A 270 2.49 -21.10 5.38
C LEU A 270 1.15 -21.76 5.02
N GLU A 271 0.83 -22.86 5.70
CA GLU A 271 -0.44 -23.58 5.55
C GLU A 271 -1.64 -22.71 5.94
N ALA A 272 -1.60 -22.05 7.10
CA ALA A 272 -2.66 -21.15 7.56
C ALA A 272 -2.85 -19.93 6.64
N ARG A 273 -1.83 -19.58 5.84
CA ARG A 273 -1.89 -18.53 4.80
C ARG A 273 -2.37 -19.05 3.44
N GLY A 274 -2.61 -20.35 3.32
CA GLY A 274 -3.13 -21.03 2.15
C GLY A 274 -2.09 -21.42 1.09
N TYR A 275 -0.79 -21.35 1.41
CA TYR A 275 0.29 -21.65 0.46
C TYR A 275 0.27 -23.09 -0.05
N ASN A 276 -0.23 -24.04 0.74
CA ASN A 276 -0.31 -25.46 0.37
C ASN A 276 -1.14 -25.71 -0.90
N ARG A 277 -2.04 -24.78 -1.28
CA ARG A 277 -2.79 -24.88 -2.55
C ARG A 277 -1.90 -24.88 -3.78
N ILE A 278 -0.76 -24.20 -3.74
CA ILE A 278 0.15 -24.06 -4.88
C ILE A 278 0.75 -25.40 -5.29
N PRO A 279 1.48 -26.12 -4.40
CA PRO A 279 2.06 -27.42 -4.75
C PRO A 279 1.00 -28.51 -5.01
N GLU A 280 -0.18 -28.41 -4.40
CA GLU A 280 -1.26 -29.40 -4.60
C GLU A 280 -2.02 -29.20 -5.91
N ASN A 281 -2.03 -27.98 -6.46
CA ASN A 281 -2.77 -27.67 -7.68
C ASN A 281 -1.90 -26.94 -8.72
N PRO A 282 -0.79 -27.56 -9.18
CA PRO A 282 0.16 -26.92 -10.09
C PRO A 282 -0.43 -26.61 -11.47
N GLN A 283 -1.53 -27.28 -11.86
CA GLN A 283 -2.23 -27.06 -13.13
C GLN A 283 -2.72 -25.62 -13.29
N PHE A 284 -2.96 -24.89 -12.20
CA PHE A 284 -3.44 -23.50 -12.25
C PHE A 284 -2.32 -22.47 -12.41
N LEU A 285 -1.04 -22.87 -12.34
CA LEU A 285 0.07 -21.91 -12.37
C LEU A 285 0.26 -21.21 -13.72
N ILE A 286 -0.25 -21.78 -14.81
CA ILE A 286 -0.12 -21.18 -16.15
C ILE A 286 -1.26 -20.18 -16.40
N LEU A 287 -2.50 -20.63 -16.29
CA LEU A 287 -3.69 -19.87 -16.69
C LEU A 287 -4.41 -19.18 -15.52
N GLY A 288 -4.03 -19.50 -14.29
CA GLY A 288 -4.64 -18.97 -13.07
C GLY A 288 -5.87 -19.76 -12.62
N ALA A 289 -5.97 -19.96 -11.31
CA ALA A 289 -7.12 -20.64 -10.68
C ALA A 289 -8.35 -19.73 -10.59
N GLY A 290 -8.22 -18.44 -10.87
CA GLY A 290 -9.15 -17.41 -10.43
C GLY A 290 -9.13 -17.21 -8.91
N GLU A 291 -9.77 -16.15 -8.47
CA GLU A 291 -9.86 -15.75 -7.08
C GLU A 291 -11.32 -15.84 -6.60
N GLY A 292 -11.67 -16.96 -5.97
CA GLY A 292 -13.04 -17.33 -5.59
C GLY A 292 -13.23 -18.83 -5.64
N GLY A 293 -14.42 -19.34 -5.30
CA GLY A 293 -14.81 -20.75 -5.37
C GLY A 293 -13.92 -21.69 -4.53
N TYR A 294 -13.47 -21.22 -3.37
CA TYR A 294 -12.39 -21.86 -2.61
C TYR A 294 -12.67 -23.31 -2.21
N ASP A 295 -13.96 -23.68 -2.11
CA ASP A 295 -14.42 -25.04 -1.80
C ASP A 295 -13.99 -26.10 -2.84
N ARG A 296 -13.48 -25.69 -4.01
CA ARG A 296 -12.94 -26.63 -5.01
C ARG A 296 -11.57 -27.21 -4.64
N PHE A 297 -10.92 -26.67 -3.61
CA PHE A 297 -9.61 -27.14 -3.17
C PHE A 297 -9.74 -27.99 -1.90
N THR A 298 -9.06 -29.13 -1.87
CA THR A 298 -9.09 -30.08 -0.74
C THR A 298 -8.33 -29.58 0.49
N VAL A 299 -7.21 -28.87 0.28
CA VAL A 299 -6.43 -28.23 1.35
C VAL A 299 -6.41 -26.73 1.12
N GLY A 300 -6.55 -25.97 2.22
CA GLY A 300 -6.55 -24.51 2.13
C GLY A 300 -7.77 -23.94 1.42
N ALA A 301 -8.96 -24.50 1.66
CA ALA A 301 -10.26 -24.09 1.12
C ALA A 301 -10.75 -22.72 1.64
N PHE A 302 -9.84 -21.77 1.83
CA PHE A 302 -10.08 -20.41 2.26
C PHE A 302 -9.29 -19.44 1.36
N GLU A 303 -9.37 -18.15 1.59
CA GLU A 303 -8.68 -17.16 0.76
C GLU A 303 -7.14 -17.24 0.91
N LEU A 304 -6.38 -16.98 -0.16
CA LEU A 304 -4.92 -16.86 -0.03
C LEU A 304 -4.64 -15.58 0.77
N HIS A 305 -3.84 -15.66 1.82
CA HIS A 305 -3.56 -14.46 2.62
C HIS A 305 -2.42 -13.61 2.07
N SER A 306 -1.68 -14.05 1.05
CA SER A 306 -0.53 -13.35 0.47
C SER A 306 -0.84 -12.78 -0.91
N GLY A 307 -0.60 -11.47 -1.10
CA GLY A 307 -0.82 -10.81 -2.39
C GLY A 307 0.04 -11.39 -3.51
N ILE A 308 1.31 -11.72 -3.23
CA ILE A 308 2.21 -12.34 -4.22
C ILE A 308 1.76 -13.76 -4.55
N ALA A 309 1.39 -14.55 -3.54
CA ALA A 309 0.87 -15.91 -3.76
C ALA A 309 -0.43 -15.87 -4.58
N THR A 310 -1.31 -14.91 -4.32
CA THR A 310 -2.54 -14.70 -5.09
C THR A 310 -2.27 -14.34 -6.53
N LEU A 311 -1.34 -13.42 -6.82
CA LEU A 311 -0.97 -13.13 -8.21
C LEU A 311 -0.51 -14.39 -8.94
N PHE A 312 0.34 -15.17 -8.29
CA PHE A 312 0.92 -16.36 -8.89
C PHE A 312 -0.10 -17.50 -9.08
N PHE A 313 -0.91 -17.78 -8.07
CA PHE A 313 -1.85 -18.90 -8.09
C PHE A 313 -3.18 -18.56 -8.77
N SER A 314 -3.81 -17.44 -8.40
CA SER A 314 -5.12 -17.06 -8.93
C SER A 314 -5.04 -16.51 -10.35
N TYR A 315 -3.95 -15.86 -10.73
CA TYR A 315 -3.81 -15.26 -12.06
C TYR A 315 -2.69 -15.86 -12.91
N GLY A 316 -1.99 -16.87 -12.39
CA GLY A 316 -0.95 -17.59 -13.10
C GLY A 316 0.27 -16.73 -13.43
N ILE A 317 1.19 -17.33 -14.19
CA ILE A 317 2.37 -16.66 -14.73
C ILE A 317 1.95 -15.45 -15.59
N SER A 318 0.85 -15.55 -16.33
CA SER A 318 0.36 -14.45 -17.18
C SER A 318 0.03 -13.20 -16.36
N GLY A 319 -0.79 -13.31 -15.32
CA GLY A 319 -1.13 -12.21 -14.42
C GLY A 319 0.09 -11.65 -13.71
N MET A 320 0.96 -12.54 -13.19
CA MET A 320 2.19 -12.14 -12.50
C MET A 320 3.16 -11.36 -13.41
N VAL A 321 3.36 -11.82 -14.64
CA VAL A 321 4.25 -11.15 -15.61
C VAL A 321 3.69 -9.80 -16.04
N ILE A 322 2.39 -9.70 -16.33
CA ILE A 322 1.76 -8.42 -16.70
C ILE A 322 1.85 -7.43 -15.55
N PHE A 323 1.57 -7.85 -14.31
CA PHE A 323 1.68 -7.01 -13.13
C PHE A 323 3.14 -6.59 -12.86
N GLY A 324 4.10 -7.49 -13.06
CA GLY A 324 5.53 -7.20 -12.97
C GLY A 324 5.95 -6.13 -13.98
N PHE A 325 5.53 -6.25 -15.25
CA PHE A 325 5.78 -5.22 -16.26
C PHE A 325 5.08 -3.90 -15.94
N PHE A 326 3.88 -3.93 -15.37
CA PHE A 326 3.20 -2.73 -14.88
C PHE A 326 4.06 -2.01 -13.84
N LEU A 327 4.54 -2.71 -12.80
CA LEU A 327 5.44 -2.11 -11.80
C LEU A 327 6.75 -1.61 -12.41
N LEU A 328 7.39 -2.38 -13.29
CA LEU A 328 8.61 -1.97 -13.98
C LEU A 328 8.40 -0.72 -14.83
N SER A 329 7.25 -0.59 -15.50
CA SER A 329 6.94 0.58 -16.32
C SER A 329 6.84 1.87 -15.49
N ILE A 330 6.47 1.75 -14.21
CA ILE A 330 6.46 2.85 -13.24
C ILE A 330 7.89 3.14 -12.75
N LEU A 331 8.60 2.10 -12.32
CA LEU A 331 9.85 2.21 -11.59
C LEU A 331 11.07 2.55 -12.47
N TRP A 332 11.10 2.15 -13.74
CA TRP A 332 12.32 2.25 -14.55
C TRP A 332 12.84 3.67 -14.74
N ARG A 333 11.97 4.69 -14.60
CA ARG A 333 12.33 6.12 -14.69
C ARG A 333 12.52 6.79 -13.34
N LEU A 334 12.31 6.06 -12.25
CA LEU A 334 12.36 6.59 -10.89
C LEU A 334 13.72 6.34 -10.24
N PRO A 335 14.18 7.27 -9.38
CA PRO A 335 15.40 7.06 -8.61
C PRO A 335 15.30 5.87 -7.63
N PRO A 336 16.43 5.28 -7.22
CA PRO A 336 16.47 4.01 -6.47
C PRO A 336 15.63 3.97 -5.18
N ILE A 337 15.43 5.10 -4.51
CA ILE A 337 14.56 5.16 -3.32
C ILE A 337 13.16 4.63 -3.61
N PHE A 338 12.57 4.92 -4.78
CA PHE A 338 11.23 4.43 -5.12
C PHE A 338 11.18 2.92 -5.37
N TRP A 339 12.27 2.34 -5.88
CA TRP A 339 12.39 0.88 -5.98
C TRP A 339 12.35 0.25 -4.59
N ILE A 340 13.05 0.85 -3.63
CA ILE A 340 13.04 0.40 -2.24
C ILE A 340 11.64 0.55 -1.63
N LEU A 341 10.96 1.68 -1.84
CA LEU A 341 9.59 1.87 -1.32
C LEU A 341 8.63 0.78 -1.84
N VAL A 342 8.63 0.53 -3.16
CA VAL A 342 7.80 -0.52 -3.76
C VAL A 342 8.24 -1.90 -3.26
N PHE A 343 9.54 -2.17 -3.16
CA PHE A 343 10.07 -3.42 -2.62
C PHE A 343 9.58 -3.67 -1.19
N SER A 344 9.69 -2.69 -0.29
CA SER A 344 9.19 -2.79 1.10
C SER A 344 7.70 -3.10 1.15
N ILE A 345 6.90 -2.42 0.32
CA ILE A 345 5.46 -2.67 0.22
C ILE A 345 5.15 -4.09 -0.29
N MET A 346 5.94 -4.59 -1.25
CA MET A 346 5.80 -5.94 -1.79
C MET A 346 6.32 -7.01 -0.82
N LEU A 347 7.31 -6.69 0.02
CA LEU A 347 7.82 -7.57 1.08
C LEU A 347 6.72 -7.91 2.08
N TYR A 348 5.93 -6.92 2.50
CA TYR A 348 4.72 -7.14 3.30
C TYR A 348 3.72 -8.06 2.57
N GLY A 349 3.61 -7.91 1.25
CA GLY A 349 2.77 -8.72 0.35
C GLY A 349 3.11 -10.20 0.24
N LEU A 350 4.27 -10.63 0.76
CA LEU A 350 4.60 -12.06 0.87
C LEU A 350 3.73 -12.77 1.88
N THR A 351 3.18 -12.05 2.86
CA THR A 351 2.47 -12.66 3.98
C THR A 351 1.01 -12.19 4.00
N HIS A 352 0.73 -10.99 3.51
CA HIS A 352 -0.58 -10.34 3.60
C HIS A 352 -1.14 -9.90 2.24
N GLN A 353 -2.45 -9.68 2.16
CA GLN A 353 -3.15 -9.20 0.96
C GLN A 353 -2.93 -7.70 0.76
N ASN A 354 -1.79 -7.36 0.18
CA ASN A 354 -1.33 -5.99 0.03
C ASN A 354 -1.83 -5.33 -1.27
N ILE A 355 -1.98 -6.09 -2.35
CA ILE A 355 -2.35 -5.55 -3.68
C ILE A 355 -3.83 -5.17 -3.75
N ARG A 356 -4.72 -5.81 -2.96
CA ARG A 356 -6.15 -5.42 -2.96
C ARG A 356 -6.43 -4.13 -2.21
N PHE A 357 -5.49 -3.65 -1.39
CA PHE A 357 -5.66 -2.44 -0.60
C PHE A 357 -5.63 -1.19 -1.49
N SER A 358 -6.73 -0.44 -1.54
CA SER A 358 -6.90 0.70 -2.44
C SER A 358 -5.78 1.75 -2.33
N PHE A 359 -5.26 1.96 -1.13
CA PHE A 359 -4.20 2.94 -0.86
C PHE A 359 -2.86 2.59 -1.52
N PHE A 360 -2.62 1.31 -1.84
CA PHE A 360 -1.47 0.88 -2.64
C PHE A 360 -1.52 1.47 -4.06
N TRP A 361 -2.69 1.47 -4.69
CA TRP A 361 -2.88 1.98 -6.04
C TRP A 361 -2.83 3.51 -6.10
N LEU A 362 -3.31 4.17 -5.05
CA LEU A 362 -3.07 5.59 -4.83
C LEU A 362 -1.56 5.89 -4.80
N PHE A 363 -0.81 5.16 -3.98
CA PHE A 363 0.66 5.31 -3.90
C PHE A 363 1.33 5.14 -5.27
N LEU A 364 1.01 4.07 -6.00
CA LEU A 364 1.54 3.85 -7.35
C LEU A 364 1.21 5.02 -8.30
N GLY A 365 -0.01 5.54 -8.26
CA GLY A 365 -0.43 6.66 -9.10
C GLY A 365 0.37 7.93 -8.82
N ILE A 366 0.58 8.24 -7.53
CA ILE A 366 1.37 9.40 -7.10
C ILE A 366 2.84 9.25 -7.50
N ILE A 367 3.51 8.12 -7.24
CA ILE A 367 4.93 7.97 -7.59
C ILE A 367 5.16 8.04 -9.10
N THR A 368 4.22 7.50 -9.90
CA THR A 368 4.28 7.57 -11.37
C THR A 368 4.25 9.04 -11.82
N ALA A 369 3.33 9.84 -11.29
CA ALA A 369 3.22 11.25 -11.65
C ALA A 369 4.45 12.05 -11.18
N VAL A 370 4.94 11.78 -9.97
CA VAL A 370 6.15 12.43 -9.41
C VAL A 370 7.39 12.14 -10.26
N GLY A 371 7.52 10.93 -10.81
CA GLY A 371 8.60 10.57 -11.73
C GLY A 371 8.59 11.35 -13.03
N GLU A 372 7.43 11.40 -13.68
CA GLU A 372 7.30 12.04 -14.99
C GLU A 372 7.45 13.57 -14.93
N LEU A 373 6.92 14.22 -13.90
CA LEU A 373 7.06 15.67 -13.69
C LEU A 373 8.53 16.10 -13.50
N ARG A 374 9.41 15.17 -13.12
CA ARG A 374 10.86 15.44 -13.02
C ARG A 374 11.58 15.22 -14.32
N ALA A 375 11.25 14.14 -15.04
CA ALA A 375 11.85 13.89 -16.35
C ALA A 375 11.66 15.13 -17.25
N THR A 376 10.48 15.75 -17.20
CA THR A 376 10.19 17.01 -17.91
C THR A 376 10.99 18.21 -17.39
N LYS A 377 11.12 18.42 -16.07
CA LYS A 377 11.96 19.50 -15.51
C LYS A 377 13.45 19.33 -15.78
N LYS A 378 13.95 18.09 -15.88
CA LYS A 378 15.35 17.79 -16.20
C LYS A 378 15.64 18.08 -17.68
N VAL A 379 14.70 17.73 -18.57
CA VAL A 379 14.78 18.05 -20.02
C VAL A 379 14.76 19.56 -20.27
N GLN A 380 13.92 20.31 -19.57
CA GLN A 380 13.87 21.78 -19.68
C GLN A 380 15.13 22.50 -19.13
N LYS A 381 15.95 21.83 -18.32
CA LYS A 381 17.18 22.40 -17.75
C LYS A 381 18.45 22.05 -18.55
N LEU A 382 18.37 21.20 -19.56
CA LEU A 382 19.45 21.04 -20.52
C LEU A 382 19.47 22.31 -21.38
N PRO A 383 20.58 23.06 -21.46
CA PRO A 383 20.67 24.15 -22.40
C PRO A 383 20.40 23.58 -23.79
N ASN A 384 19.74 24.36 -24.65
CA ASN A 384 19.91 24.21 -26.09
C ASN A 384 21.40 24.44 -26.39
N SER A 385 22.24 23.43 -26.16
CA SER A 385 23.57 23.36 -26.72
C SER A 385 23.39 23.00 -28.19
N THR A 386 23.86 23.91 -29.04
CA THR A 386 24.09 23.82 -30.49
C THR A 386 22.84 23.77 -31.38
N VAL A 387 22.43 24.93 -31.90
CA VAL A 387 22.80 25.35 -33.27
C VAL A 387 23.24 26.80 -33.24
#